data_AF-A0AA35XJP1-F1
#
_entry.id   AF-A0AA35XJP1-F1
#
_cell.length_a   1.000
_cell.length_b   1.000
_cell.length_c   1.000
_cell.angle_alpha   90.00
_cell.angle_beta   90.00
_cell.angle_gamma   90.00
#
_symmetry.space_group_name_H-M   'P 1'
#
loop_
_entity.id
_entity.type
_entity.pdbx_description
1 polymer ?
#
loop_
_entity_poly.entity_id
_entity_poly.type
_entity_poly.pdbx_seq_one_letter_code
_entity_poly.pdbx_strand_id
1 'polypeptide(L)'
;MGCCVSSGEERTDREPLAETRPRYSWEKKERPDRSQLIISGQVGVVVCRLPGQLSGRQFHIQDCRQCEIFVLDTTSSLTIHGCTDCTLVLGPCGGSVFVRQCEGCTVVVACQQFRARDCRKCTVYLHCKSQPVIESSHRLRFSCFQAYYDKLRGSYILTVTLSLSINTTQEVNLFTHSMQSATVKNYIG
;
A
#
# COMPACT_ATOMS: atom_id res chain seq x y z
N MET A 1 -17.43 -0.40 -84.80
CA MET A 1 -16.68 0.55 -83.93
C MET A 1 -17.67 1.61 -83.46
N GLY A 2 -17.70 1.90 -82.16
CA GLY A 2 -18.53 2.95 -81.50
C GLY A 2 -19.92 2.44 -81.08
N CYS A 3 -20.15 1.98 -79.84
CA CYS A 3 -20.33 2.72 -78.56
C CYS A 3 -21.59 3.59 -78.53
N CYS A 4 -22.43 3.69 -77.49
CA CYS A 4 -22.75 2.95 -76.26
C CYS A 4 -24.04 3.63 -75.75
N VAL A 5 -25.02 2.86 -75.28
CA VAL A 5 -26.28 3.38 -74.71
C VAL A 5 -26.00 3.86 -73.28
N SER A 6 -26.34 5.12 -72.98
CA SER A 6 -26.24 5.70 -71.63
C SER A 6 -27.58 5.51 -70.91
N SER A 7 -27.73 4.41 -70.20
CA SER A 7 -28.78 4.23 -69.19
C SER A 7 -28.26 4.72 -67.84
N GLY A 8 -29.04 5.59 -67.18
CA GLY A 8 -28.68 6.22 -65.92
C GLY A 8 -28.54 5.23 -64.77
N GLU A 9 -27.71 5.58 -63.80
CA GLU A 9 -27.59 4.87 -62.53
C GLU A 9 -27.77 5.86 -61.39
N GLU A 10 -28.77 5.55 -60.56
CA GLU A 10 -29.17 6.28 -59.35
C GLU A 10 -28.03 6.32 -58.34
N ARG A 11 -27.80 7.51 -57.77
CA ARG A 11 -26.97 7.68 -56.57
C ARG A 11 -27.66 6.96 -55.41
N THR A 12 -27.12 5.81 -55.03
CA THR A 12 -27.36 5.24 -53.70
C THR A 12 -26.49 6.01 -52.71
N ASP A 13 -27.13 6.86 -51.92
CA ASP A 13 -26.52 7.53 -50.78
C ASP A 13 -26.04 6.47 -49.78
N ARG A 14 -24.74 6.14 -49.81
CA ARG A 14 -24.10 5.33 -48.78
C ARG A 14 -24.01 6.17 -47.51
N GLU A 15 -24.76 5.81 -46.47
CA GLU A 15 -24.51 6.29 -45.12
C GLU A 15 -23.02 6.08 -44.77
N PRO A 16 -22.30 7.07 -44.25
CA PRO A 16 -20.91 6.90 -43.88
C PRO A 16 -20.83 5.90 -42.71
N LEU A 17 -20.10 4.80 -42.90
CA LEU A 17 -19.72 3.90 -41.82
C LEU A 17 -19.03 4.72 -40.73
N ALA A 18 -19.64 4.81 -39.55
CA ALA A 18 -19.09 5.54 -38.41
C ALA A 18 -17.71 4.97 -38.05
N GLU A 19 -16.65 5.66 -38.45
CA GLU A 19 -15.28 5.33 -38.07
C GLU A 19 -15.14 5.48 -36.55
N THR A 20 -15.19 4.37 -35.82
CA THR A 20 -14.83 4.37 -34.41
C THR A 20 -13.33 4.65 -34.30
N ARG A 21 -12.97 5.89 -33.93
CA ARG A 21 -11.58 6.30 -33.73
C ARG A 21 -10.84 5.32 -32.80
N PRO A 22 -9.59 4.94 -33.11
CA PRO A 22 -8.81 4.08 -32.24
C PRO A 22 -8.59 4.78 -30.90
N ARG A 23 -9.15 4.22 -29.82
CA ARG A 23 -8.97 4.73 -28.46
C ARG A 23 -7.55 4.41 -27.99
N TYR A 24 -6.77 5.45 -27.71
CA TYR A 24 -5.38 5.29 -27.30
C TYR A 24 -5.25 4.99 -25.80
N SER A 25 -4.19 4.28 -25.40
CA SER A 25 -4.00 3.80 -24.01
C SER A 25 -3.95 4.92 -22.97
N TRP A 26 -3.59 6.14 -23.38
CA TRP A 26 -3.58 7.34 -22.53
C TRP A 26 -4.96 7.96 -22.31
N GLU A 27 -5.97 7.62 -23.13
CA GLU A 27 -7.35 8.09 -22.97
C GLU A 27 -8.12 7.33 -21.87
N LYS A 28 -7.56 6.25 -21.33
CA LYS A 28 -8.19 5.36 -20.33
C LYS A 28 -7.79 5.58 -18.88
N LYS A 29 -6.90 6.51 -18.55
CA LYS A 29 -6.55 6.76 -17.13
C LYS A 29 -7.48 7.81 -16.54
N GLU A 30 -8.67 7.39 -16.12
CA GLU A 30 -9.42 8.12 -15.10
C GLU A 30 -8.47 8.35 -13.93
N ARG A 31 -8.25 9.61 -13.56
CA ARG A 31 -7.45 9.93 -12.37
C ARG A 31 -8.32 9.55 -11.17
N PRO A 32 -7.94 8.53 -10.38
CA PRO A 32 -8.67 8.18 -9.16
C PRO A 32 -8.83 9.42 -8.30
N ASP A 33 -10.01 9.55 -7.71
CA ASP A 33 -10.29 10.62 -6.78
C ASP A 33 -9.30 10.55 -5.60
N ARG A 34 -8.74 11.71 -5.23
CA ARG A 34 -7.76 11.82 -4.14
C ARG A 34 -8.34 11.34 -2.81
N SER A 35 -9.66 11.45 -2.64
CA SER A 35 -10.37 10.96 -1.45
C SER A 35 -10.16 9.46 -1.20
N GLN A 36 -9.95 8.67 -2.26
CA GLN A 36 -9.79 7.21 -2.15
C GLN A 36 -8.42 6.79 -1.60
N LEU A 37 -7.44 7.70 -1.64
CA LEU A 37 -6.05 7.49 -1.20
C LEU A 37 -5.85 7.83 0.29
N ILE A 38 -6.93 8.17 1.00
CA ILE A 38 -6.90 8.54 2.40
C ILE A 38 -8.01 7.78 3.13
N ILE A 39 -7.66 7.18 4.27
CA ILE A 39 -8.63 6.75 5.29
C ILE A 39 -8.44 7.70 6.47
N SER A 40 -9.47 8.48 6.79
CA SER A 40 -9.39 9.46 7.88
C SER A 40 -10.63 9.44 8.76
N GLY A 41 -10.44 9.69 10.07
CA GLY A 41 -11.51 9.93 11.04
C GLY A 41 -12.45 8.76 11.28
N GLN A 42 -12.00 7.53 11.02
CA GLN A 42 -12.82 6.33 11.20
C GLN A 42 -12.83 5.90 12.67
N VAL A 43 -13.96 5.41 13.17
CA VAL A 43 -14.10 4.96 14.56
C VAL A 43 -14.88 3.65 14.63
N GLY A 44 -14.32 2.61 15.23
CA GLY A 44 -15.04 1.36 15.49
C GLY A 44 -15.43 0.56 14.24
N VAL A 45 -14.76 0.78 13.11
CA VAL A 45 -15.12 0.19 11.82
C VAL A 45 -14.00 -0.66 11.22
N VAL A 46 -14.41 -1.61 10.38
CA VAL A 46 -13.52 -2.39 9.54
C VAL A 46 -13.47 -1.75 8.15
N VAL A 47 -12.29 -1.37 7.70
CA VAL A 47 -12.09 -0.74 6.38
C VAL A 47 -11.13 -1.57 5.56
N CYS A 48 -11.53 -1.91 4.33
CA CYS A 48 -10.70 -2.67 3.41
C CYS A 48 -10.39 -1.86 2.14
N ARG A 49 -9.17 -2.02 1.63
CA ARG A 49 -8.79 -1.66 0.26
C ARG A 49 -8.40 -2.93 -0.48
N LEU A 50 -9.08 -3.16 -1.60
CA LEU A 50 -8.89 -4.33 -2.44
C LEU A 50 -7.75 -4.12 -3.44
N PRO A 51 -7.15 -5.21 -3.95
CA PRO A 51 -6.12 -5.14 -4.98
C PRO A 51 -6.57 -4.31 -6.20
N GLY A 52 -5.71 -3.42 -6.69
CA GLY A 52 -5.95 -2.54 -7.84
C GLY A 52 -6.55 -1.17 -7.48
N GLN A 53 -7.04 -0.96 -6.25
CA GLN A 53 -7.64 0.32 -5.84
C GLN A 53 -6.61 1.43 -5.61
N LEU A 54 -5.41 1.09 -5.15
CA LEU A 54 -4.33 2.04 -4.85
C LEU A 54 -3.29 2.09 -5.96
N SER A 55 -3.10 1.00 -6.69
CA SER A 55 -2.22 0.93 -7.89
C SER A 55 -0.80 1.47 -7.61
N GLY A 56 -0.20 1.11 -6.48
CA GLY A 56 1.17 1.49 -6.14
C GLY A 56 1.37 2.98 -5.82
N ARG A 57 0.32 3.68 -5.41
CA ARG A 57 0.39 5.11 -5.05
C ARG A 57 0.67 5.33 -3.58
N GLN A 58 0.88 6.59 -3.21
CA GLN A 58 0.96 7.00 -1.82
C GLN A 58 -0.40 6.88 -1.16
N PHE A 59 -0.40 6.38 0.09
CA PHE A 59 -1.61 6.15 0.87
C PHE A 59 -1.47 6.66 2.29
N HIS A 60 -2.54 7.25 2.82
CA HIS A 60 -2.57 7.85 4.14
C HIS A 60 -3.67 7.25 5.01
N ILE A 61 -3.34 6.93 6.25
CA ILE A 61 -4.27 6.52 7.29
C ILE A 61 -4.12 7.49 8.45
N GLN A 62 -5.19 8.22 8.79
CA GLN A 62 -5.13 9.35 9.71
C GLN A 62 -6.26 9.30 10.72
N ASP A 63 -5.98 9.63 11.97
CA ASP A 63 -6.98 9.93 13.01
C ASP A 63 -8.06 8.85 13.18
N CYS A 64 -7.69 7.57 13.00
CA CYS A 64 -8.59 6.43 13.13
C CYS A 64 -8.52 5.85 14.56
N ARG A 65 -9.65 5.41 15.11
CA ARG A 65 -9.74 4.85 16.47
C ARG A 65 -10.48 3.53 16.50
N GLN A 66 -9.96 2.53 17.21
CA GLN A 66 -10.62 1.23 17.37
C GLN A 66 -11.03 0.59 16.02
N CYS A 67 -10.18 0.75 15.00
CA CYS A 67 -10.47 0.30 13.64
C CYS A 67 -9.61 -0.90 13.25
N GLU A 68 -10.15 -1.73 12.37
CA GLU A 68 -9.40 -2.76 11.67
C GLU A 68 -9.26 -2.34 10.20
N ILE A 69 -8.04 -2.10 9.76
CA ILE A 69 -7.77 -1.56 8.43
C ILE A 69 -6.93 -2.54 7.65
N PHE A 70 -7.49 -3.07 6.58
CA PHE A 70 -6.85 -4.03 5.68
C PHE A 70 -6.57 -3.38 4.34
N VAL A 71 -5.29 -3.17 4.01
CA VAL A 71 -4.87 -2.66 2.71
C VAL A 71 -4.26 -3.81 1.92
N LEU A 72 -5.04 -4.46 1.06
CA LEU A 72 -4.62 -5.64 0.30
C LEU A 72 -4.08 -5.29 -1.09
N ASP A 73 -3.47 -4.11 -1.23
CA ASP A 73 -2.91 -3.61 -2.48
C ASP A 73 -1.49 -3.05 -2.25
N THR A 74 -0.77 -2.83 -3.35
CA THR A 74 0.51 -2.13 -3.31
C THR A 74 0.37 -0.65 -3.08
N THR A 75 1.37 -0.12 -2.40
CA THR A 75 1.57 1.31 -2.19
C THR A 75 3.02 1.69 -2.45
N SER A 76 3.26 2.89 -2.96
CA SER A 76 4.63 3.43 -3.08
C SER A 76 5.15 3.93 -1.74
N SER A 77 4.28 4.56 -0.95
CA SER A 77 4.59 5.03 0.41
C SER A 77 3.32 5.01 1.26
N LEU A 78 3.50 4.73 2.56
CA LEU A 78 2.43 4.65 3.54
C LEU A 78 2.71 5.59 4.70
N THR A 79 1.72 6.38 5.08
CA THR A 79 1.79 7.22 6.28
C THR A 79 0.62 6.91 7.19
N ILE A 80 0.92 6.52 8.43
CA ILE A 80 -0.05 6.25 9.49
C ILE A 80 0.14 7.32 10.55
N HIS A 81 -0.90 8.09 10.85
CA HIS A 81 -0.84 9.24 11.73
C HIS A 81 -2.01 9.25 12.71
N GLY A 82 -1.77 9.55 13.99
CA GLY A 82 -2.86 9.83 14.95
C GLY A 82 -3.82 8.68 15.21
N CYS A 83 -3.42 7.44 14.94
CA CYS A 83 -4.29 6.27 15.10
C CYS A 83 -4.21 5.70 16.53
N THR A 84 -5.35 5.26 17.08
CA THR A 84 -5.42 4.72 18.45
C THR A 84 -6.18 3.40 18.49
N ASP A 85 -5.59 2.37 19.11
CA ASP A 85 -6.18 1.04 19.27
C ASP A 85 -6.63 0.42 17.92
N CYS A 86 -5.85 0.65 16.87
CA CYS A 86 -6.14 0.13 15.52
C CYS A 86 -5.28 -1.08 15.16
N THR A 87 -5.85 -2.04 14.44
CA THR A 87 -5.11 -3.13 13.79
C THR A 87 -5.00 -2.83 12.30
N LEU A 88 -3.77 -2.71 11.81
CA LEU A 88 -3.44 -2.28 10.45
C LEU A 88 -2.69 -3.40 9.75
N VAL A 89 -3.33 -4.07 8.79
CA VAL A 89 -2.71 -5.11 7.98
C VAL A 89 -2.51 -4.55 6.58
N LEU A 90 -1.25 -4.34 6.21
CA LEU A 90 -0.88 -3.57 5.03
C LEU A 90 -0.14 -4.46 4.02
N GLY A 91 -0.50 -4.26 2.76
CA GLY A 91 0.16 -4.87 1.62
C GLY A 91 1.60 -4.38 1.46
N PRO A 92 2.35 -4.99 0.54
CA PRO A 92 3.74 -4.62 0.32
C PRO A 92 3.88 -3.15 -0.10
N CYS A 93 4.73 -2.44 0.61
CA CYS A 93 5.08 -1.06 0.30
C CYS A 93 6.40 -1.03 -0.50
N GLY A 94 6.35 -0.50 -1.71
CA GLY A 94 7.52 -0.36 -2.58
C GLY A 94 8.56 0.64 -2.07
N GLY A 95 8.23 1.44 -1.06
CA GLY A 95 9.11 2.48 -0.50
C GLY A 95 9.06 2.52 1.02
N SER A 96 8.72 3.70 1.56
CA SER A 96 8.78 3.99 2.99
C SER A 96 7.43 3.91 3.68
N VAL A 97 7.46 3.41 4.93
CA VAL A 97 6.34 3.42 5.86
C VAL A 97 6.70 4.34 7.02
N PHE A 98 5.83 5.31 7.28
CA PHE A 98 5.98 6.26 8.38
C PHE A 98 4.81 6.10 9.37
N VAL A 99 5.12 5.73 10.61
CA VAL A 99 4.14 5.61 11.70
C VAL A 99 4.39 6.75 12.69
N ARG A 100 3.37 7.57 12.95
CA ARG A 100 3.49 8.79 13.74
C ARG A 100 2.33 8.93 14.73
N GLN A 101 2.62 9.33 15.96
CA GLN A 101 1.59 9.68 16.96
C GLN A 101 0.53 8.57 17.11
N CYS A 102 0.96 7.30 17.09
CA CYS A 102 0.06 6.16 17.19
C CYS A 102 0.15 5.51 18.57
N GLU A 103 -0.98 5.09 19.12
CA GLU A 103 -1.04 4.44 20.43
C GLU A 103 -1.84 3.13 20.39
N GLY A 104 -1.31 2.06 21.00
CA GLY A 104 -2.03 0.80 21.13
C GLY A 104 -2.25 0.07 19.80
N CYS A 105 -1.61 0.52 18.72
CA CYS A 105 -1.83 -0.02 17.38
C CYS A 105 -1.01 -1.29 17.10
N THR A 106 -1.59 -2.19 16.32
CA THR A 106 -0.87 -3.31 15.71
C THR A 106 -0.66 -3.02 14.23
N VAL A 107 0.58 -3.09 13.75
CA VAL A 107 0.93 -2.79 12.34
C VAL A 107 1.62 -4.00 11.73
N VAL A 108 1.08 -4.54 10.64
CA VAL A 108 1.68 -5.64 9.88
C VAL A 108 2.03 -5.12 8.50
N VAL A 109 3.32 -5.08 8.14
CA VAL A 109 3.75 -4.50 6.86
C VAL A 109 5.10 -5.04 6.38
N ALA A 110 5.25 -5.10 5.06
CA ALA A 110 6.53 -5.29 4.38
C ALA A 110 6.90 -4.02 3.61
N CYS A 111 8.12 -3.50 3.77
CA CYS A 111 8.55 -2.24 3.14
C CYS A 111 10.05 -2.16 2.88
N GLN A 112 10.49 -1.13 2.15
CA GLN A 112 11.92 -0.86 2.00
C GLN A 112 12.51 -0.14 3.20
N GLN A 113 11.79 0.87 3.72
CA GLN A 113 12.21 1.68 4.87
C GLN A 113 11.06 1.83 5.86
N PHE A 114 11.35 1.64 7.15
CA PHE A 114 10.37 1.82 8.22
C PHE A 114 10.83 2.91 9.19
N ARG A 115 9.94 3.86 9.49
CA ARG A 115 10.18 4.89 10.50
C ARG A 115 9.00 5.00 11.45
N ALA A 116 9.27 4.98 12.75
CA ALA A 116 8.28 5.22 13.80
C ALA A 116 8.68 6.42 14.67
N ARG A 117 7.73 7.31 14.93
CA ARG A 117 7.93 8.49 15.77
C ARG A 117 6.74 8.75 16.68
N ASP A 118 6.98 9.14 17.93
CA ASP A 118 5.94 9.46 18.91
C ASP A 118 4.90 8.34 19.08
N CYS A 119 5.33 7.07 19.00
CA CYS A 119 4.43 5.92 19.09
C CYS A 119 4.48 5.27 20.48
N ARG A 120 3.33 4.79 20.99
CA ARG A 120 3.21 4.22 22.34
C ARG A 120 2.50 2.87 22.34
N LYS A 121 3.08 1.86 22.98
CA LYS A 121 2.47 0.51 23.14
C LYS A 121 2.10 -0.17 21.81
N CYS A 122 2.73 0.18 20.69
CA CYS A 122 2.42 -0.43 19.41
C CYS A 122 3.19 -1.75 19.20
N THR A 123 2.57 -2.68 18.47
CA THR A 123 3.22 -3.92 18.03
C THR A 123 3.37 -3.89 16.51
N VAL A 124 4.57 -4.16 16.01
CA VAL A 124 4.90 -4.07 14.58
C VAL A 124 5.43 -5.43 14.11
N TYR A 125 4.73 -6.04 13.16
CA TYR A 125 5.17 -7.22 12.42
C TYR A 125 5.78 -6.74 11.11
N LEU A 126 7.11 -6.73 11.04
CA LEU A 126 7.85 -6.00 10.03
C LEU A 126 8.73 -6.93 9.19
N HIS A 127 8.71 -6.71 7.88
CA HIS A 127 9.80 -7.06 7.00
C HIS A 127 10.33 -5.76 6.38
N CYS A 128 11.60 -5.45 6.60
CA CYS A 128 12.19 -4.21 6.12
C CYS A 128 13.54 -4.50 5.46
N LYS A 129 13.76 -3.93 4.27
CA LYS A 129 15.04 -4.08 3.56
C LYS A 129 16.16 -3.30 4.24
N SER A 130 15.87 -2.09 4.72
CA SER A 130 16.81 -1.29 5.50
C SER A 130 16.62 -1.49 7.00
N GLN A 131 17.54 -0.95 7.79
CA GLN A 131 17.38 -0.83 9.23
C GLN A 131 16.16 0.08 9.56
N PRO A 132 15.24 -0.34 10.45
CA PRO A 132 14.13 0.50 10.89
C PRO A 132 14.62 1.62 11.82
N VAL A 133 14.01 2.80 11.72
CA VAL A 133 14.35 3.98 12.52
C VAL A 133 13.23 4.27 13.52
N ILE A 134 13.59 4.49 14.79
CA ILE A 134 12.63 4.80 15.86
C ILE A 134 13.07 6.03 16.62
N GLU A 135 12.15 6.98 16.76
CA GLU A 135 12.37 8.26 17.45
C GLU A 135 11.27 8.49 18.48
N SER A 136 11.63 9.00 19.67
CA SER A 136 10.67 9.47 20.69
C SER A 136 9.48 8.53 20.98
N SER A 137 9.71 7.22 20.92
CA SER A 137 8.64 6.20 21.02
C SER A 137 8.87 5.26 22.20
N HIS A 138 7.79 4.78 22.82
CA HIS A 138 7.85 3.98 24.04
C HIS A 138 7.06 2.68 23.93
N ARG A 139 7.63 1.59 24.46
CA ARG A 139 7.00 0.26 24.50
C ARG A 139 6.59 -0.26 23.12
N LEU A 140 7.43 -0.06 22.12
CA LEU A 140 7.26 -0.70 20.81
C LEU A 140 7.76 -2.15 20.87
N ARG A 141 7.01 -3.05 20.24
CA ARG A 141 7.42 -4.45 20.05
C ARG A 141 7.55 -4.72 18.57
N PHE A 142 8.63 -5.40 18.19
CA PHE A 142 8.86 -5.82 16.81
C PHE A 142 8.86 -7.34 16.72
N SER A 143 8.29 -7.86 15.65
CA SER A 143 8.31 -9.28 15.29
C SER A 143 8.43 -9.43 13.78
N CYS A 144 8.75 -10.64 13.33
CA CYS A 144 8.86 -10.94 11.91
C CYS A 144 7.50 -10.84 11.22
N PHE A 145 7.47 -10.28 10.01
CA PHE A 145 6.26 -10.26 9.19
C PHE A 145 5.76 -11.69 8.93
N GLN A 146 4.48 -11.93 9.23
CA GLN A 146 3.79 -13.19 9.01
C GLN A 146 2.41 -12.89 8.43
N ALA A 147 2.31 -12.84 7.10
CA ALA A 147 1.02 -12.75 6.43
C ALA A 147 1.09 -13.41 5.04
N TYR A 148 0.02 -14.10 4.67
CA TYR A 148 -0.15 -14.74 3.37
C TYR A 148 -1.56 -14.45 2.83
N TYR A 149 -1.64 -14.03 1.57
CA TYR A 149 -2.88 -13.98 0.80
C TYR A 149 -2.57 -14.19 -0.69
N ASP A 150 -3.44 -14.87 -1.43
CA ASP A 150 -3.13 -15.41 -2.76
C ASP A 150 -2.66 -14.35 -3.78
N LYS A 151 -3.21 -13.14 -3.70
CA LYS A 151 -2.85 -12.03 -4.58
C LYS A 151 -1.51 -11.35 -4.23
N LEU A 152 -0.80 -11.78 -3.19
CA LEU A 152 0.60 -11.41 -2.99
C LEU A 152 1.52 -11.95 -4.08
N ARG A 153 1.19 -13.08 -4.71
CA ARG A 153 2.08 -13.77 -5.66
C ARG A 153 2.23 -13.05 -7.01
N GLY A 154 1.33 -12.13 -7.37
CA GLY A 154 1.17 -11.65 -8.75
C GLY A 154 1.93 -10.37 -9.14
N SER A 155 2.52 -9.63 -8.21
CA SER A 155 3.23 -8.37 -8.53
C SER A 155 4.50 -8.12 -7.70
N TYR A 156 4.77 -8.99 -6.73
CA TYR A 156 5.98 -9.03 -5.94
C TYR A 156 6.28 -10.51 -5.81
N ILE A 157 6.91 -11.06 -6.85
CA ILE A 157 7.95 -12.05 -6.58
C ILE A 157 8.88 -11.29 -5.64
N LEU A 158 8.68 -11.51 -4.34
CA LEU A 158 9.77 -11.48 -3.39
C LEU A 158 10.78 -12.44 -4.02
N THR A 159 11.66 -11.92 -4.88
CA THR A 159 13.03 -12.41 -4.99
C THR A 159 13.70 -12.01 -3.68
N VAL A 160 13.11 -12.49 -2.58
CA VAL A 160 13.84 -12.81 -1.40
C VAL A 160 14.58 -14.05 -1.84
N THR A 161 15.75 -13.82 -2.45
CA THR A 161 16.86 -14.70 -2.18
C THR A 161 16.91 -14.74 -0.66
N LEU A 162 16.31 -15.77 -0.06
CA LEU A 162 16.36 -16.08 1.35
C LEU A 162 17.82 -16.42 1.65
N SER A 163 18.66 -15.41 1.67
CA SER A 163 19.73 -15.41 2.64
C SER A 163 19.00 -15.31 3.97
N LEU A 164 18.86 -16.45 4.63
CA LEU A 164 18.48 -16.61 6.04
C LEU A 164 19.29 -15.72 7.01
N SER A 165 20.17 -14.87 6.50
CA SER A 165 21.23 -14.15 7.18
C SER A 165 21.02 -12.63 7.27
N ILE A 166 19.87 -12.06 6.86
CA ILE A 166 19.60 -10.64 7.11
C ILE A 166 18.25 -10.44 7.81
N ASN A 167 18.17 -10.94 9.05
CA ASN A 167 17.20 -10.48 10.03
C ASN A 167 17.77 -9.24 10.75
N THR A 168 17.58 -8.05 10.16
CA THR A 168 17.99 -6.77 10.77
C THR A 168 17.06 -6.34 11.92
N THR A 169 16.51 -7.28 12.68
CA THR A 169 15.83 -6.98 13.95
C THR A 169 16.82 -6.86 15.12
N GLN A 170 18.11 -7.12 14.90
CA GLN A 170 19.12 -7.08 15.97
C GLN A 170 19.66 -5.69 16.29
N GLU A 171 19.56 -4.72 15.37
CA GLU A 171 20.00 -3.36 15.61
C GLU A 171 18.87 -2.40 15.28
N VAL A 172 18.02 -2.10 16.27
CA VAL A 172 17.15 -0.93 16.19
C VAL A 172 17.94 0.22 16.84
N ASN A 173 18.34 1.20 16.05
CA ASN A 173 18.95 2.42 16.59
C ASN A 173 17.92 3.17 17.41
N LEU A 174 18.01 3.04 18.73
CA LEU A 174 17.22 3.77 19.72
C LEU A 174 17.84 5.15 19.92
N PHE A 175 17.51 6.11 19.07
CA PHE A 175 17.84 7.52 19.32
C PHE A 175 16.77 8.12 20.25
N THR A 176 16.80 7.72 21.53
CA THR A 176 16.01 8.37 22.59
C THR A 176 16.92 8.70 23.77
N HIS A 177 17.06 9.99 24.08
CA HIS A 177 17.85 10.52 25.21
C HIS A 177 17.29 10.15 26.61
N SER A 178 16.30 9.26 26.70
CA SER A 178 15.77 8.75 27.96
C SER A 178 15.83 7.22 27.97
N MET A 179 16.66 6.66 28.86
CA MET A 179 16.80 5.22 29.05
C MET A 179 15.45 4.54 29.31
N GLN A 180 14.95 3.77 28.33
CA GLN A 180 14.07 2.62 28.57
C GLN A 180 14.41 1.54 27.54
N SER A 181 14.98 0.44 28.03
CA SER A 181 15.30 -0.77 27.26
C SER A 181 14.06 -1.31 26.56
N ALA A 182 14.08 -1.39 25.24
CA ALA A 182 13.08 -2.14 24.48
C ALA A 182 13.39 -3.63 24.63
N THR A 183 12.66 -4.32 25.51
CA THR A 183 12.79 -5.78 25.67
C THR A 183 12.17 -6.49 24.47
N VAL A 184 13.01 -7.04 23.59
CA VAL A 184 12.60 -8.02 22.59
C VAL A 184 12.39 -9.35 23.30
N LYS A 185 11.14 -9.78 23.49
CA LYS A 185 10.83 -11.12 24.00
C LYS A 185 10.79 -12.09 22.82
N ASN A 186 11.80 -12.96 22.74
CA ASN A 186 11.78 -14.12 21.86
C ASN A 186 10.72 -15.11 22.38
N TYR A 187 9.66 -15.33 21.62
CA TYR A 187 8.82 -16.51 21.78
C TYR A 187 9.26 -17.49 20.70
N ILE A 188 10.08 -18.47 21.12
CA ILE A 188 10.35 -19.69 20.37
C ILE A 188 9.23 -20.63 20.78
N GLY A 189 8.33 -20.95 19.85
CA GLY A 189 7.48 -22.13 19.90
C GLY A 189 8.00 -23.11 18.86
#